data_AF-A0A838VYP5-F1
#
_entry.id   AF-A0A838VYP5-F1
#
_cell.length_a   1.000
_cell.length_b   1.000
_cell.length_c   1.000
_cell.angle_alpha   90.00
_cell.angle_beta   90.00
_cell.angle_gamma   90.00
#
_symmetry.space_group_name_H-M   'P 1'
#
loop_
_entity.id
_entity.type
_entity.pdbx_description
1 polymer ?
#
loop_
_entity_poly.entity_id
_entity_poly.type
_entity_poly.pdbx_seq_one_letter_code
_entity_poly.pdbx_strand_id
1 'polypeptide(L)'
;MKKIQIGVIGYNYDDSLPSKTLDIAYNVGKEIAKKHATLICGGLGGVMEYACRGAKDNGGLTVGIIPQEDYSKANKFCDVVICS
;
A
#
# COMPACT_ATOMS: atom_id res chain seq x y z
N MET A 1 -13.35 17.85 7.08
CA MET A 1 -14.00 16.51 7.03
C MET A 1 -12.92 15.43 7.11
N LYS A 2 -13.20 14.26 7.70
CA LYS A 2 -12.27 13.13 7.73
C LYS A 2 -12.22 12.47 6.34
N LYS A 3 -11.02 12.09 5.87
CA LYS A 3 -10.87 11.30 4.62
C LYS A 3 -11.36 9.87 4.85
N ILE A 4 -11.91 9.25 3.81
CA ILE A 4 -12.20 7.81 3.81
C ILE A 4 -10.88 7.05 3.88
N GLN A 5 -10.81 6.01 4.71
CA GLN A 5 -9.65 5.11 4.82
C GLN A 5 -10.01 3.73 4.29
N ILE A 6 -9.17 3.18 3.42
CA ILE A 6 -9.41 1.88 2.79
C ILE A 6 -8.21 0.97 3.09
N GLY A 7 -8.49 -0.16 3.75
CA GLY A 7 -7.51 -1.19 4.04
C GLY A 7 -7.27 -2.09 2.82
N VAL A 8 -6.01 -2.27 2.41
CA VAL A 8 -5.61 -3.24 1.39
C VAL A 8 -4.75 -4.32 2.05
N ILE A 9 -5.20 -5.57 1.93
CA ILE A 9 -4.56 -6.74 2.53
C ILE A 9 -4.29 -7.76 1.43
N GLY A 10 -3.10 -8.35 1.46
CA GLY A 10 -2.71 -9.40 0.53
C GLY A 10 -1.33 -9.95 0.86
N TYR A 11 -0.90 -10.95 0.09
CA TYR A 11 0.36 -11.63 0.31
C TYR A 11 1.57 -10.71 0.09
N ASN A 12 2.64 -10.93 0.85
CA ASN A 12 3.80 -10.04 0.93
C ASN A 12 5.02 -10.45 0.07
N TYR A 13 5.04 -11.68 -0.46
CA TYR A 13 6.17 -12.17 -1.27
C TYR A 13 5.84 -12.20 -2.77
N ASP A 14 6.65 -11.47 -3.54
CA ASP A 14 6.40 -11.17 -4.94
C ASP A 14 6.60 -12.38 -5.87
N ASP A 15 7.64 -13.20 -5.61
CA ASP A 15 8.02 -14.34 -6.46
C ASP A 15 6.95 -15.43 -6.61
N SER A 16 6.00 -15.47 -5.67
CA SER A 16 4.87 -16.42 -5.67
C SER A 16 3.58 -15.84 -6.24
N LEU A 17 3.54 -14.53 -6.50
CA LEU A 17 2.34 -13.85 -6.95
C LEU A 17 2.25 -13.83 -8.47
N PRO A 18 1.11 -14.22 -9.07
CA PRO A 18 0.90 -14.01 -10.48
C PRO A 18 1.00 -12.51 -10.82
N SER A 19 1.62 -12.17 -11.94
CA SER A 19 1.75 -10.78 -12.42
C SER A 19 0.41 -10.04 -12.43
N LYS A 20 -0.66 -10.73 -12.84
CA LYS A 20 -2.04 -10.21 -12.83
C LYS A 20 -2.49 -9.74 -11.45
N THR A 21 -2.07 -10.40 -10.37
CA THR A 21 -2.41 -10.00 -9.00
C THR A 21 -1.74 -8.68 -8.64
N LEU A 22 -0.49 -8.49 -9.04
CA LEU A 22 0.28 -7.26 -8.81
C LEU A 22 -0.30 -6.09 -9.62
N ASP A 23 -0.70 -6.35 -10.87
CA ASP A 23 -1.38 -5.36 -11.71
C ASP A 23 -2.72 -4.93 -11.09
N ILE A 24 -3.49 -5.88 -10.56
CA ILE A 24 -4.75 -5.58 -9.85
C ILE A 24 -4.44 -4.75 -8.60
N ALA A 25 -3.45 -5.13 -7.80
CA ALA A 25 -3.08 -4.40 -6.58
C ALA A 25 -2.69 -2.95 -6.89
N TYR A 26 -1.88 -2.73 -7.92
CA TYR A 26 -1.55 -1.39 -8.40
C TYR A 26 -2.78 -0.59 -8.81
N ASN A 27 -3.69 -1.20 -9.59
CA ASN A 27 -4.92 -0.52 -10.02
C ASN A 27 -5.85 -0.20 -8.83
N VAL A 28 -5.93 -1.06 -7.81
CA VAL A 28 -6.66 -0.77 -6.57
C VAL A 28 -6.10 0.49 -5.90
N GLY A 29 -4.78 0.57 -5.72
CA GLY A 29 -4.12 1.74 -5.15
C GLY A 29 -4.41 3.03 -5.93
N LYS A 30 -4.30 2.96 -7.25
CA LYS A 30 -4.62 4.06 -8.18
C LYS A 30 -6.04 4.58 -8.00
N GLU A 31 -7.03 3.68 -7.94
CA GLU A 31 -8.43 4.09 -7.80
C GLU A 31 -8.73 4.65 -6.40
N ILE A 32 -8.10 4.13 -5.34
CA ILE A 32 -8.18 4.73 -3.99
C ILE A 32 -7.70 6.19 -4.01
N ALA A 33 -6.54 6.44 -4.62
CA ALA A 33 -5.97 7.78 -4.73
C ALA A 33 -6.88 8.75 -5.50
N LYS A 34 -7.42 8.33 -6.65
CA LYS A 34 -8.35 9.12 -7.47
C LYS A 34 -9.64 9.51 -6.74
N LYS A 35 -10.05 8.74 -5.72
CA LYS A 35 -11.21 9.05 -4.88
C LYS A 35 -10.87 9.89 -3.66
N HIS A 36 -9.64 10.43 -3.58
CA HIS A 36 -9.12 11.21 -2.45
C HIS A 36 -9.19 10.46 -1.11
N ALA A 37 -9.21 9.12 -1.14
CA ALA A 37 -9.15 8.27 0.03
C ALA A 37 -7.70 8.01 0.45
N THR A 38 -7.51 7.61 1.71
CA THR A 38 -6.21 7.19 2.25
C THR A 38 -6.10 5.68 2.15
N LEU A 39 -4.99 5.19 1.58
CA LEU A 39 -4.68 3.77 1.56
C LEU A 39 -3.98 3.38 2.86
N ILE A 40 -4.48 2.33 3.52
CA ILE A 40 -3.84 1.74 4.71
C ILE A 40 -3.50 0.28 4.39
N CYS A 41 -2.30 -0.18 4.75
CA CYS A 41 -1.87 -1.56 4.52
C CYS A 41 -0.80 -2.01 5.53
N GLY A 42 -0.35 -3.26 5.43
CA GLY A 42 0.74 -3.82 6.23
C GLY A 42 2.16 -3.38 5.82
N GLY A 43 2.29 -2.49 4.84
CA GLY A 43 3.53 -1.74 4.55
C GLY A 43 4.73 -2.54 4.02
N LEU A 44 4.65 -3.85 3.84
CA LEU A 44 5.74 -4.69 3.30
C LEU A 44 5.58 -4.89 1.77
N GLY A 45 6.14 -5.98 1.23
CA GLY A 45 6.18 -6.30 -0.21
C GLY A 45 4.87 -6.80 -0.82
N GLY A 46 4.96 -7.29 -2.06
CA GLY A 46 3.88 -7.99 -2.76
C GLY A 46 2.65 -7.10 -3.00
N VAL A 47 1.45 -7.59 -2.66
CA VAL A 47 0.18 -6.86 -2.91
C VAL A 47 0.20 -5.46 -2.31
N MET A 48 0.72 -5.31 -1.08
CA MET A 48 0.70 -4.04 -0.36
C MET A 48 1.65 -3.02 -0.96
N GLU A 49 2.82 -3.46 -1.42
CA GLU A 49 3.80 -2.62 -2.12
C GLU A 49 3.22 -2.09 -3.43
N TYR A 50 2.63 -2.97 -4.25
CA TYR A 50 2.04 -2.57 -5.54
C TYR A 50 0.83 -1.66 -5.35
N ALA A 51 0.01 -1.90 -4.33
CA ALA A 51 -1.08 -0.99 -3.98
C ALA A 51 -0.59 0.37 -3.50
N CYS A 52 0.43 0.43 -2.63
CA CYS A 52 1.04 1.69 -2.22
C CYS A 52 1.62 2.44 -3.42
N ARG A 53 2.33 1.72 -4.30
CA ARG A 53 2.87 2.29 -5.54
C ARG A 53 1.78 2.91 -6.40
N GLY A 54 0.69 2.18 -6.64
CA GLY A 54 -0.44 2.68 -7.43
C GLY A 54 -1.07 3.94 -6.84
N ALA A 55 -1.21 3.99 -5.52
CA ALA A 55 -1.71 5.18 -4.84
C ALA A 55 -0.72 6.36 -4.96
N LYS A 56 0.56 6.13 -4.68
CA LYS A 56 1.64 7.13 -4.71
C LYS A 56 1.80 7.76 -6.09
N ASP A 57 1.87 6.94 -7.14
CA ASP A 57 1.99 7.39 -8.53
C ASP A 57 0.79 8.25 -8.98
N ASN A 58 -0.33 8.20 -8.25
CA ASN A 58 -1.55 8.98 -8.50
C ASN A 58 -1.83 10.02 -7.39
N GLY A 59 -0.83 10.40 -6.59
CA GLY A 59 -0.92 11.47 -5.60
C GLY A 59 -1.77 11.13 -4.35
N GLY A 60 -2.01 9.84 -4.10
CA GLY A 60 -2.68 9.35 -2.91
C GLY A 60 -1.76 9.34 -1.69
N LEU A 61 -2.36 9.39 -0.50
CA LEU A 61 -1.65 9.20 0.77
C LEU A 61 -1.66 7.71 1.13
N THR A 62 -0.50 7.18 1.47
CA THR A 62 -0.30 5.78 1.85
C THR A 62 0.20 5.65 3.29
N VAL A 63 -0.38 4.70 4.03
CA VAL A 63 -0.01 4.41 5.42
C VAL A 63 0.33 2.93 5.52
N GLY A 64 1.56 2.63 5.95
CA GLY A 64 2.03 1.28 6.26
C GLY A 64 2.04 1.04 7.76
N ILE A 65 1.42 -0.04 8.22
CA ILE A 65 1.50 -0.51 9.60
C ILE A 65 2.33 -1.78 9.59
N ILE A 66 3.58 -1.70 10.04
CA ILE A 66 4.54 -2.80 9.93
C ILE A 66 4.80 -3.42 11.31
N PRO A 67 5.00 -4.74 11.41
CA PRO A 67 5.32 -5.42 12.66
C PRO A 67 6.79 -5.26 13.09
N GLN A 68 7.57 -4.42 12.39
CA GLN A 68 8.97 -4.15 12.70
C GLN A 68 9.10 -2.85 13.48
N GLU A 69 10.08 -2.80 14.38
CA GLU A 69 10.42 -1.60 15.16
C GLU A 69 11.17 -0.53 14.33
N ASP A 70 11.65 -0.90 13.14
CA ASP A 70 12.39 -0.04 12.23
C ASP A 70 11.54 0.33 11.02
N TYR A 71 11.16 1.61 10.93
CA TYR A 71 10.33 2.13 9.85
C TYR A 71 10.94 1.98 8.46
N SER A 72 12.27 1.85 8.35
CA SER A 72 12.95 1.66 7.07
C SER A 72 12.63 0.31 6.41
N LYS A 73 12.03 -0.62 7.16
CA LYS A 73 11.56 -1.92 6.64
C LYS A 73 10.29 -1.83 5.81
N ALA A 74 9.54 -0.72 5.90
CA ALA A 74 8.40 -0.51 5.04
C ALA A 74 8.85 -0.36 3.57
N ASN A 75 7.96 -0.73 2.64
CA ASN A 75 8.19 -0.47 1.23
C ASN A 75 8.32 1.05 0.99
N LYS A 76 9.14 1.41 0.00
CA LYS A 76 9.48 2.82 -0.32
C LYS A 76 8.29 3.69 -0.73
N PHE A 77 7.13 3.08 -0.97
CA PHE A 77 5.93 3.79 -1.41
C PHE A 77 5.06 4.23 -0.24
N CYS A 78 5.30 3.78 0.99
CA CYS A 78 4.63 4.30 2.18
C CYS A 78 5.06 5.75 2.49
N ASP A 79 4.10 6.65 2.69
CA ASP A 79 4.33 8.03 3.15
C ASP A 79 4.46 8.11 4.66
N VAL A 80 3.59 7.38 5.35
CA VAL A 80 3.51 7.32 6.81
C VAL A 80 3.71 5.87 7.22
N VAL A 81 4.62 5.65 8.16
CA VAL A 81 4.92 4.32 8.68
C VAL A 81 4.64 4.29 10.18
N ILE A 82 3.85 3.31 10.59
CA ILE A 82 3.56 3.01 12.00
C ILE A 82 4.23 1.67 12.30
N CYS A 83 5.19 1.68 13.23
CA CYS A 83 5.79 0.47 13.76
C CYS A 83 4.87 -0.09 14.86
N SER A 84 4.59 -1.40 14.86
CA SER A 84 3.70 -2.08 15.81
C SER A 84 4.31 -3.34 16.39
#